data_AF-A0A931GUY7-F1
#
_entry.id   AF-A0A931GUY7-F1
#
_cell.length_a   1.000
_cell.length_b   1.000
_cell.length_c   1.000
_cell.angle_alpha   90.00
_cell.angle_beta   90.00
_cell.angle_gamma   90.00
#
_symmetry.space_group_name_H-M   'P 1'
#
loop_
_entity.id
_entity.type
_entity.pdbx_description
1 polymer ?
#
loop_
_entity_poly.entity_id
_entity_poly.type
_entity_poly.pdbx_seq_one_letter_code
_entity_poly.pdbx_strand_id
1 'polypeptide(L)'
;MSASFSHRVPPHGGADDRPAGAPPFPHRAVTRWASEFPGSPYSGLGRDDPGDQGAGASWFARRPVGAMRPGDHAWLAYSGTEERDRVIGTFVRDGLDNGEKVVYVTDTPPDLLPGMRRHGEPELLALMASRRLRVIPNRDACLDARGRFQPERMLETLARETGEAFGQGFRAVRLTTDHTWALNGPGRSGLARTLCCERLFADAISPSTMAMAVCQVARHSRPSGELAALRDTHEVLVEVDPEFDDGVLTLVRTFEPHGLRVEGELDSARHAVFADRLDQLIALRRPVHLDFSRLDFIDLGGINLLARHATAPHGTPALVLDGLPPDVEHVIELVGWHRLPGIARGRRRPATRQGALL
;
A
#
# COMPACT_ATOMS: atom_id res chain seq x y z
N MET A 1 -76.56 39.20 -7.38
CA MET A 1 -75.60 39.54 -8.45
C MET A 1 -74.30 38.85 -8.07
N SER A 2 -74.06 37.61 -8.52
CA SER A 2 -73.31 37.25 -9.73
C SER A 2 -71.88 37.82 -9.69
N ALA A 3 -70.79 37.07 -9.79
CA ALA A 3 -70.60 35.91 -10.66
C ALA A 3 -69.52 34.93 -10.15
N SER A 4 -69.74 33.69 -10.58
CA SER A 4 -68.82 32.55 -10.61
C SER A 4 -67.63 32.82 -11.52
N PHE A 5 -66.43 32.37 -11.15
CA PHE A 5 -65.37 32.05 -12.10
C PHE A 5 -64.75 30.70 -11.77
N SER A 6 -65.21 29.72 -12.54
CA SER A 6 -64.58 28.43 -12.77
C SER A 6 -63.24 28.65 -13.49
N HIS A 7 -62.16 28.07 -12.99
CA HIS A 7 -61.01 27.76 -13.85
C HIS A 7 -60.66 26.28 -13.78
N ARG A 8 -60.73 25.71 -14.98
CA ARG A 8 -60.54 24.32 -15.39
C ARG A 8 -59.15 23.79 -15.05
N VAL A 9 -59.14 22.53 -14.63
CA VAL A 9 -58.01 21.60 -14.72
C VAL A 9 -57.77 21.24 -16.21
N PRO A 10 -56.53 21.27 -16.71
CA PRO A 10 -56.12 20.52 -17.90
C PRO A 10 -55.36 19.23 -17.53
N PRO A 11 -55.31 18.25 -18.45
CA PRO A 11 -55.07 16.84 -18.13
C PRO A 11 -53.59 16.43 -18.14
N HIS A 12 -53.35 15.24 -17.59
CA HIS A 12 -52.11 14.47 -17.65
C HIS A 12 -51.46 14.46 -19.06
N GLY A 13 -50.17 14.78 -19.11
CA GLY A 13 -49.26 14.52 -20.22
C GLY A 13 -47.84 14.38 -19.66
N GLY A 14 -47.27 13.19 -19.79
CA GLY A 14 -46.00 12.82 -19.16
C GLY A 14 -44.76 13.41 -19.82
N ALA A 15 -43.68 13.49 -19.04
CA ALA A 15 -42.31 13.23 -19.44
C ALA A 15 -41.49 13.10 -18.14
N ASP A 16 -41.11 11.85 -17.82
CA ASP A 16 -40.20 11.47 -16.74
C ASP A 16 -38.78 11.75 -17.25
N ASP A 17 -38.27 12.97 -17.08
CA ASP A 17 -36.88 13.32 -17.39
C ASP A 17 -35.96 12.85 -16.24
N ARG A 18 -35.73 11.54 -16.21
CA ARG A 18 -34.57 10.95 -15.51
C ARG A 18 -33.40 10.95 -16.49
N PRO A 19 -32.20 11.43 -16.10
CA PRO A 19 -31.02 11.19 -16.89
C PRO A 19 -30.77 9.67 -16.96
N ALA A 20 -30.61 9.19 -18.20
CA ALA A 20 -30.44 7.79 -18.54
C ALA A 20 -29.36 7.14 -17.67
N GLY A 21 -29.76 6.06 -16.98
CA GLY A 21 -28.87 5.22 -16.21
C GLY A 21 -27.73 4.68 -17.07
N ALA A 22 -26.53 4.67 -16.49
CA ALA A 22 -25.41 3.91 -17.01
C ALA A 22 -25.84 2.45 -17.27
N PRO A 23 -25.33 1.80 -18.34
CA PRO A 23 -25.75 0.46 -18.67
C PRO A 23 -25.46 -0.49 -17.50
N PRO A 24 -26.41 -1.37 -17.12
CA PRO A 24 -26.13 -2.38 -16.11
C PRO A 24 -25.01 -3.30 -16.60
N PHE A 25 -24.06 -3.62 -15.70
CA PHE A 25 -23.07 -4.66 -15.93
C PHE A 25 -23.79 -5.93 -16.42
N PRO A 26 -23.33 -6.58 -17.49
CA PRO A 26 -24.01 -7.78 -17.97
C PRO A 26 -23.84 -8.89 -16.94
N HIS A 27 -24.96 -9.27 -16.31
CA HIS A 27 -25.15 -10.45 -15.45
C HIS A 27 -24.75 -11.80 -16.10
N ARG A 28 -24.18 -11.78 -17.31
CA ARG A 28 -23.76 -12.93 -18.12
C ARG A 28 -22.24 -13.20 -18.10
N ALA A 29 -21.45 -12.42 -17.37
CA ALA A 29 -20.00 -12.65 -17.29
C ALA A 29 -19.59 -13.78 -16.32
N VAL A 30 -20.45 -14.20 -15.37
CA VAL A 30 -20.07 -15.18 -14.33
C VAL A 30 -20.23 -16.63 -14.78
N THR A 31 -21.10 -16.93 -15.76
CA THR A 31 -21.45 -18.31 -16.13
C THR A 31 -20.68 -18.90 -17.31
N ARG A 32 -19.75 -18.16 -17.92
CA ARG A 32 -18.95 -18.65 -19.07
C ARG A 32 -17.50 -19.03 -18.73
N TRP A 33 -17.07 -18.88 -17.48
CA TRP A 33 -15.68 -19.10 -17.06
C TRP A 33 -15.37 -20.57 -16.72
N ALA A 34 -16.39 -21.43 -16.58
CA ALA A 34 -16.25 -22.80 -16.05
C ALA A 34 -16.14 -23.91 -17.11
N SER A 35 -16.15 -23.62 -18.41
CA SER A 35 -16.04 -24.67 -19.43
C SER A 35 -15.54 -24.13 -20.76
N GLU A 36 -14.23 -24.25 -21.02
CA GLU A 36 -13.59 -24.49 -22.33
C GLU A 36 -12.08 -24.19 -22.24
N PHE A 37 -11.25 -25.23 -22.10
CA PHE A 37 -9.85 -25.20 -22.52
C PHE A 37 -9.55 -26.47 -23.32
N PRO A 38 -9.20 -26.37 -24.61
CA PRO A 38 -8.39 -27.37 -25.28
C PRO A 38 -6.93 -27.19 -24.82
N GLY A 39 -6.28 -28.30 -24.47
CA GLY A 39 -4.89 -28.32 -24.02
C GLY A 39 -3.92 -27.76 -25.06
N SER A 40 -2.88 -27.07 -24.58
CA SER A 40 -1.70 -26.76 -25.40
C SER A 40 -0.55 -27.69 -25.01
N PRO A 41 0.04 -28.40 -25.98
CA PRO A 41 1.15 -29.32 -25.76
C PRO A 41 2.47 -28.55 -25.81
N TYR A 42 3.39 -28.77 -24.88
CA TYR A 42 4.83 -28.76 -25.16
C TYR A 42 5.56 -29.38 -23.96
N SER A 43 5.90 -30.65 -24.12
CA SER A 43 6.92 -31.34 -23.35
C SER A 43 8.22 -31.34 -24.17
N GLY A 44 9.31 -30.92 -23.55
CA GLY A 44 10.65 -30.95 -24.15
C GLY A 44 11.71 -30.86 -23.05
N LEU A 45 12.23 -32.02 -22.66
CA LEU A 45 13.34 -32.19 -21.72
C LEU A 45 14.66 -31.67 -22.31
N GLY A 46 15.43 -30.93 -21.51
CA GLY A 46 16.81 -30.55 -21.77
C GLY A 46 17.56 -30.34 -20.45
N ARG A 47 18.77 -30.88 -20.36
CA ARG A 47 19.60 -31.15 -19.16
C ARG A 47 20.13 -29.92 -18.42
N ASP A 48 20.49 -30.18 -17.16
CA ASP A 48 21.13 -29.32 -16.16
C ASP A 48 22.39 -28.57 -16.63
N ASP A 49 22.51 -27.30 -16.22
CA ASP A 49 23.77 -26.58 -15.97
C ASP A 49 23.55 -25.59 -14.79
N PRO A 50 24.35 -25.59 -13.71
CA PRO A 50 24.11 -24.75 -12.53
C PRO A 50 24.88 -23.44 -12.66
N GLY A 51 24.23 -22.41 -13.16
CA GLY A 51 24.79 -21.07 -13.19
C GLY A 51 23.77 -20.03 -13.64
N ASP A 52 23.51 -19.06 -12.77
CA ASP A 52 22.88 -17.78 -13.08
C ASP A 52 21.36 -17.77 -13.35
N GLN A 53 20.56 -17.85 -12.28
CA GLN A 53 19.16 -17.41 -12.29
C GLN A 53 19.12 -15.87 -12.23
N GLY A 54 19.20 -15.23 -13.39
CA GLY A 54 18.71 -13.88 -13.58
C GLY A 54 17.20 -13.84 -13.30
N ALA A 55 16.83 -13.44 -12.09
CA ALA A 55 15.44 -13.17 -11.73
C ALA A 55 14.89 -12.12 -12.72
N GLY A 56 13.89 -12.52 -13.51
CA GLY A 56 13.13 -11.60 -14.34
C GLY A 56 12.68 -10.42 -13.49
N ALA A 57 13.04 -9.21 -13.89
CA ALA A 57 12.71 -8.00 -13.17
C ALA A 57 11.18 -7.87 -13.13
N SER A 58 10.58 -8.25 -12.00
CA SER A 58 9.16 -7.96 -11.76
C SER A 58 9.00 -6.44 -11.70
N TRP A 59 8.33 -5.88 -12.72
CA TRP A 59 8.13 -4.44 -12.90
C TRP A 59 6.91 -3.99 -12.12
N PHE A 60 7.07 -3.82 -10.81
CA PHE A 60 6.05 -3.16 -10.00
C PHE A 60 6.25 -1.65 -9.98
N ALA A 61 5.17 -0.89 -9.98
CA ALA A 61 5.22 0.52 -9.62
C ALA A 61 5.30 0.65 -8.09
N ARG A 62 6.30 1.38 -7.58
CA ARG A 62 6.25 1.86 -6.18
C ARG A 62 5.36 3.07 -6.10
N ARG A 63 4.46 3.12 -5.12
CA ARG A 63 3.49 4.21 -5.00
C ARG A 63 3.20 4.54 -3.54
N PRO A 64 3.24 5.83 -3.15
CA PRO A 64 2.67 6.29 -1.88
C PRO A 64 1.18 5.93 -1.78
N VAL A 65 0.72 5.50 -0.62
CA VAL A 65 -0.66 5.05 -0.43
C VAL A 65 -1.72 6.11 -0.80
N GLY A 66 -1.45 7.39 -0.53
CA GLY A 66 -2.35 8.50 -0.89
C GLY A 66 -2.39 8.78 -2.40
N ALA A 67 -1.42 8.27 -3.15
CA ALA A 67 -1.38 8.37 -4.61
C ALA A 67 -2.01 7.17 -5.33
N MET A 68 -2.51 6.17 -4.58
CA MET A 68 -3.18 5.00 -5.16
C MET A 68 -4.38 5.39 -6.02
N ARG A 69 -4.58 4.62 -7.09
CA ARG A 69 -5.58 4.89 -8.12
C ARG A 69 -6.57 3.74 -8.22
N PRO A 70 -7.80 4.00 -8.69
CA PRO A 70 -8.67 2.92 -9.10
C PRO A 70 -7.98 2.06 -10.17
N GLY A 71 -8.11 0.74 -10.01
CA GLY A 71 -7.38 -0.26 -10.76
C GLY A 71 -6.14 -0.81 -10.03
N ASP A 72 -5.62 -0.12 -9.02
CA ASP A 72 -4.41 -0.59 -8.33
C ASP A 72 -4.67 -1.83 -7.47
N HIS A 73 -3.95 -2.90 -7.75
CA HIS A 73 -3.78 -4.03 -6.84
C HIS A 73 -2.41 -3.96 -6.16
N ALA A 74 -2.40 -3.49 -4.90
CA ALA A 74 -1.19 -3.16 -4.18
C ALA A 74 -0.81 -4.17 -3.09
N TRP A 75 0.48 -4.40 -2.96
CA TRP A 75 1.10 -5.26 -1.96
C TRP A 75 1.73 -4.47 -0.82
N LEU A 76 1.39 -4.83 0.43
CA LEU A 76 2.02 -4.33 1.65
C LEU A 76 2.57 -5.47 2.51
N ALA A 77 3.89 -5.62 2.54
CA ALA A 77 4.58 -6.48 3.51
C ALA A 77 5.05 -5.65 4.72
N TYR A 78 4.19 -5.48 5.72
CA TYR A 78 4.48 -4.60 6.86
C TYR A 78 5.38 -5.28 7.91
N SER A 79 6.35 -4.54 8.44
CA SER A 79 7.27 -4.99 9.50
C SER A 79 6.68 -4.83 10.90
N GLY A 80 5.68 -3.97 11.08
CA GLY A 80 5.04 -3.75 12.37
C GLY A 80 3.73 -2.97 12.29
N THR A 81 3.08 -2.81 13.45
CA THR A 81 1.79 -2.09 13.54
C THR A 81 1.92 -0.61 13.20
N GLU A 82 3.07 0.03 13.46
CA GLU A 82 3.31 1.44 13.09
C GLU A 82 3.22 1.64 11.57
N GLU A 83 3.88 0.78 10.79
CA GLU A 83 3.83 0.83 9.32
C GLU A 83 2.43 0.55 8.82
N ARG A 84 1.81 -0.52 9.31
CA ARG A 84 0.45 -0.91 8.93
C ARG A 84 -0.56 0.21 9.22
N ASP A 85 -0.47 0.82 10.40
CA ASP A 85 -1.39 1.88 10.83
C ASP A 85 -1.19 3.18 10.02
N ARG A 86 0.04 3.47 9.60
CA ARG A 86 0.34 4.61 8.70
C ARG A 86 -0.14 4.36 7.28
N VAL A 87 0.14 3.19 6.69
CA VAL A 87 -0.24 2.88 5.30
C VAL A 87 -1.74 2.62 5.20
N ILE A 88 -2.25 1.59 5.87
CA ILE A 88 -3.67 1.20 5.79
C ILE A 88 -4.56 2.25 6.42
N GLY A 89 -4.08 2.92 7.48
CA GLY A 89 -4.84 4.01 8.07
C GLY A 89 -5.05 5.17 7.10
N THR A 90 -4.05 5.54 6.30
CA THR A 90 -4.23 6.58 5.27
C THR A 90 -5.14 6.08 4.16
N PHE A 91 -4.94 4.86 3.69
CA PHE A 91 -5.82 4.23 2.69
C PHE A 91 -7.30 4.28 3.07
N VAL A 92 -7.62 3.98 4.34
CA VAL A 92 -8.98 4.02 4.87
C VAL A 92 -9.49 5.47 4.97
N ARG A 93 -8.68 6.38 5.53
CA ARG A 93 -9.06 7.79 5.70
C ARG A 93 -9.34 8.47 4.38
N ASP A 94 -8.46 8.31 3.40
CA ASP A 94 -8.62 8.90 2.08
C ASP A 94 -9.87 8.38 1.39
N GLY A 95 -10.18 7.08 1.55
CA GLY A 95 -11.42 6.52 1.03
C GLY A 95 -12.65 7.19 1.64
N LEU A 96 -12.67 7.34 2.95
CA LEU A 96 -13.76 8.02 3.62
C LEU A 96 -13.83 9.50 3.19
N ASP A 97 -12.75 10.25 3.28
CA ASP A 97 -12.71 11.69 2.98
C ASP A 97 -13.12 11.99 1.52
N ASN A 98 -12.84 11.08 0.58
CA ASN A 98 -13.24 11.19 -0.83
C ASN A 98 -14.64 10.68 -1.17
N GLY A 99 -15.43 10.23 -0.18
CA GLY A 99 -16.78 9.68 -0.41
C GLY A 99 -16.78 8.32 -1.10
N GLU A 100 -15.73 7.53 -0.89
CA GLU A 100 -15.57 6.18 -1.43
C GLU A 100 -16.04 5.15 -0.41
N LYS A 101 -16.34 3.95 -0.90
CA LYS A 101 -16.69 2.81 -0.04
C LYS A 101 -15.43 2.11 0.42
N VAL A 102 -15.22 2.01 1.73
CA VAL A 102 -14.11 1.24 2.31
C VAL A 102 -14.63 -0.12 2.76
N VAL A 103 -14.06 -1.19 2.19
CA VAL A 103 -14.32 -2.58 2.57
C VAL A 103 -13.08 -3.15 3.25
N TYR A 104 -13.24 -3.58 4.50
CA TYR A 104 -12.15 -4.17 5.27
C TYR A 104 -12.53 -5.61 5.62
N VAL A 105 -11.82 -6.59 5.06
CA VAL A 105 -11.98 -7.99 5.42
C VAL A 105 -11.03 -8.34 6.56
N THR A 106 -11.58 -8.57 7.75
CA THR A 106 -10.82 -8.78 8.98
C THR A 106 -11.73 -9.23 10.12
N ASP A 107 -11.17 -9.97 11.07
CA ASP A 107 -11.82 -10.28 12.36
C ASP A 107 -11.52 -9.22 13.45
N THR A 108 -10.74 -8.19 13.11
CA THR A 108 -10.44 -7.09 14.04
C THR A 108 -11.69 -6.21 14.22
N PRO A 109 -12.06 -5.86 15.47
CA PRO A 109 -13.15 -4.92 15.74
C PRO A 109 -12.97 -3.58 15.01
N PRO A 110 -14.06 -2.96 14.50
CA PRO A 110 -13.95 -1.75 13.69
C PRO A 110 -13.25 -0.56 14.37
N ASP A 111 -13.40 -0.41 15.68
CA ASP A 111 -12.75 0.63 16.52
C ASP A 111 -11.23 0.46 16.63
N LEU A 112 -10.72 -0.76 16.40
CA LEU A 112 -9.29 -1.07 16.44
C LEU A 112 -8.63 -1.06 15.06
N LEU A 113 -9.38 -0.78 13.98
CA LEU A 113 -8.82 -0.77 12.63
C LEU A 113 -7.87 0.41 12.41
N PRO A 114 -6.81 0.21 11.59
CA PRO A 114 -6.03 1.31 11.04
C PRO A 114 -6.92 2.40 10.46
N GLY A 115 -6.69 3.65 10.86
CA GLY A 115 -7.49 4.80 10.42
C GLY A 115 -8.76 5.05 11.23
N MET A 116 -9.30 4.06 11.95
CA MET A 116 -10.54 4.18 12.72
C MET A 116 -10.34 4.51 14.20
N ARG A 117 -9.15 4.26 14.77
CA ARG A 117 -8.84 4.43 16.21
C ARG A 117 -9.15 5.81 16.81
N ARG A 118 -9.24 6.85 15.97
CA ARG A 118 -9.52 8.24 16.38
C ARG A 118 -11.02 8.58 16.39
N HIS A 119 -11.86 7.72 15.82
CA HIS A 119 -13.28 7.95 15.67
C HIS A 119 -14.02 7.42 16.91
N GLY A 120 -14.94 8.23 17.44
CA GLY A 120 -15.82 7.79 18.52
C GLY A 120 -16.86 6.78 18.02
N GLU A 121 -17.45 6.03 18.95
CA GLU A 121 -18.45 5.01 18.64
C GLU A 121 -19.65 5.52 17.80
N PRO A 122 -20.23 6.72 18.04
CA PRO A 122 -21.33 7.23 17.22
C PRO A 122 -20.96 7.47 15.74
N GLU A 123 -19.73 7.95 15.50
CA GLU A 123 -19.26 8.22 14.14
C GLU A 123 -19.01 6.93 13.37
N LEU A 124 -18.39 5.95 14.04
CA LEU A 124 -18.17 4.62 13.49
C LEU A 124 -19.49 3.93 13.12
N LEU A 125 -20.49 4.00 14.00
CA LEU A 125 -21.84 3.49 13.71
C LEU A 125 -22.47 4.17 12.50
N ALA A 126 -22.30 5.49 12.35
CA ALA A 126 -22.82 6.23 11.21
C ALA A 126 -22.13 5.82 9.88
N LEU A 127 -20.81 5.62 9.90
CA LEU A 127 -20.05 5.12 8.74
C LEU A 127 -20.50 3.72 8.32
N MET A 128 -20.78 2.86 9.29
CA MET A 128 -21.29 1.50 9.03
C MET A 128 -22.74 1.51 8.53
N ALA A 129 -23.61 2.31 9.15
CA ALA A 129 -25.02 2.43 8.75
C ALA A 129 -25.16 3.00 7.32
N SER A 130 -24.31 3.96 6.96
CA SER A 130 -24.24 4.51 5.59
C SER A 130 -23.49 3.61 4.59
N ARG A 131 -22.95 2.47 5.02
CA ARG A 131 -22.10 1.55 4.24
C ARG A 131 -20.80 2.16 3.69
N ARG A 132 -20.42 3.36 4.14
CA ARG A 132 -19.12 3.96 3.81
C ARG A 132 -17.96 3.15 4.36
N LEU A 133 -18.16 2.51 5.51
CA LEU A 133 -17.26 1.50 6.06
C LEU A 133 -17.99 0.16 6.15
N ARG A 134 -17.44 -0.86 5.50
CA ARG A 134 -17.93 -2.24 5.55
C ARG A 134 -16.84 -3.15 6.10
N VAL A 135 -16.97 -3.55 7.36
CA VAL A 135 -16.10 -4.54 7.99
C VAL A 135 -16.74 -5.92 7.84
N ILE A 136 -16.04 -6.85 7.20
CA ILE A 136 -16.52 -8.20 6.93
C ILE A 136 -15.61 -9.21 7.63
N PRO A 137 -16.12 -10.01 8.58
CA PRO A 137 -15.34 -11.07 9.22
C PRO A 137 -14.79 -12.08 8.20
N ASN A 138 -13.61 -12.64 8.46
CA ASN A 138 -12.98 -13.61 7.55
C ASN A 138 -13.90 -14.81 7.29
N ARG A 139 -14.61 -15.26 8.34
CA ARG A 139 -15.56 -16.38 8.26
C ARG A 139 -16.64 -16.17 7.18
N ASP A 140 -17.10 -14.94 7.03
CA ASP A 140 -18.21 -14.58 6.14
C ASP A 140 -17.69 -14.26 4.74
N ALA A 141 -16.51 -13.64 4.66
CA ALA A 141 -15.89 -13.24 3.41
C ALA A 141 -15.26 -14.41 2.63
N CYS A 142 -14.63 -15.37 3.33
CA CYS A 142 -13.66 -16.24 2.66
C CYS A 142 -13.44 -17.62 3.31
N LEU A 143 -14.13 -18.01 4.38
CA LEU A 143 -14.01 -19.35 4.94
C LEU A 143 -15.12 -20.29 4.48
N ASP A 144 -14.79 -21.57 4.33
CA ASP A 144 -15.79 -22.63 4.19
C ASP A 144 -16.38 -23.05 5.55
N ALA A 145 -17.38 -23.93 5.53
CA ALA A 145 -18.02 -24.45 6.74
C ALA A 145 -17.06 -25.20 7.69
N ARG A 146 -15.84 -25.53 7.24
CA ARG A 146 -14.78 -26.16 8.02
C ARG A 146 -13.67 -25.17 8.42
N GLY A 147 -13.87 -23.86 8.20
CA GLY A 147 -12.90 -22.81 8.54
C GLY A 147 -11.72 -22.70 7.58
N ARG A 148 -11.78 -23.29 6.38
CA ARG A 148 -10.67 -23.26 5.42
C ARG A 148 -10.84 -22.10 4.44
N PHE A 149 -9.77 -21.34 4.21
CA PHE A 149 -9.74 -20.16 3.34
C PHE A 149 -10.04 -20.43 1.84
N GLN A 150 -11.27 -20.22 1.35
CA GLN A 150 -11.68 -20.34 -0.04
C GLN A 150 -11.48 -19.03 -0.84
N PRO A 151 -10.51 -18.97 -1.78
CA PRO A 151 -10.28 -17.81 -2.63
C PRO A 151 -11.51 -17.36 -3.42
N GLU A 152 -12.31 -18.31 -3.91
CA GLU A 152 -13.49 -18.04 -4.74
C GLU A 152 -14.56 -17.27 -3.95
N ARG A 153 -14.74 -17.59 -2.66
CA ARG A 153 -15.66 -16.85 -1.77
C ARG A 153 -15.19 -15.43 -1.51
N MET A 154 -13.87 -15.23 -1.37
CA MET A 154 -13.30 -13.89 -1.24
C MET A 154 -13.61 -13.05 -2.48
N LEU A 155 -13.44 -13.64 -3.66
CA LEU A 155 -13.75 -13.00 -4.93
C LEU A 155 -15.25 -12.67 -5.07
N GLU A 156 -16.14 -13.58 -4.68
CA GLU A 156 -17.59 -13.34 -4.66
C GLU A 156 -17.95 -12.17 -3.73
N THR A 157 -17.31 -12.10 -2.55
CA THR A 157 -17.49 -10.99 -1.62
C THR A 157 -17.01 -9.67 -2.23
N LEU A 158 -15.83 -9.64 -2.83
CA LEU A 158 -15.29 -8.48 -3.55
C LEU A 158 -16.22 -8.03 -4.69
N ALA A 159 -16.67 -8.97 -5.53
CA ALA A 159 -17.53 -8.70 -6.67
C ALA A 159 -18.88 -8.12 -6.23
N ARG A 160 -19.47 -8.65 -5.15
CA ARG A 160 -20.69 -8.10 -4.55
C ARG A 160 -20.47 -6.67 -4.06
N GLU A 161 -19.47 -6.45 -3.22
CA GLU A 161 -19.27 -5.12 -2.61
C GLU A 161 -18.94 -4.05 -3.66
N THR A 162 -18.22 -4.42 -4.72
CA THR A 162 -17.88 -3.57 -5.86
C THR A 162 -19.09 -3.32 -6.77
N GLY A 163 -19.85 -4.37 -7.10
CA GLY A 163 -21.02 -4.27 -7.97
C GLY A 163 -22.15 -3.43 -7.38
N GLU A 164 -22.31 -3.45 -6.07
CA GLU A 164 -23.34 -2.64 -5.39
C GLU A 164 -22.93 -1.18 -5.16
N ALA A 165 -21.63 -0.86 -5.20
CA ALA A 165 -21.11 0.43 -4.71
C ALA A 165 -21.66 1.64 -5.48
N PHE A 166 -21.73 1.55 -6.81
CA PHE A 166 -22.26 2.65 -7.63
C PHE A 166 -23.75 2.86 -7.43
N GLY A 167 -24.53 1.78 -7.30
CA GLY A 167 -25.96 1.86 -6.97
C GLY A 167 -26.21 2.45 -5.57
N GLN A 168 -25.21 2.36 -4.68
CA GLN A 168 -25.20 2.98 -3.36
C GLN A 168 -24.69 4.44 -3.38
N GLY A 169 -24.30 4.97 -4.54
CA GLY A 169 -23.83 6.35 -4.71
C GLY A 169 -22.34 6.57 -4.48
N PHE A 170 -21.55 5.52 -4.33
CA PHE A 170 -20.10 5.64 -4.15
C PHE A 170 -19.38 5.78 -5.49
N ARG A 171 -18.36 6.65 -5.52
CA ARG A 171 -17.55 6.90 -6.73
C ARG A 171 -16.53 5.80 -7.01
N ALA A 172 -16.09 5.10 -5.97
CA ALA A 172 -15.06 4.06 -6.02
C ALA A 172 -15.14 3.16 -4.77
N VAL A 173 -14.44 2.03 -4.81
CA VAL A 173 -14.30 1.07 -3.71
C VAL A 173 -12.84 0.86 -3.36
N ARG A 174 -12.52 0.96 -2.07
CA ARG A 174 -11.24 0.63 -1.47
C ARG A 174 -11.35 -0.64 -0.68
N LEU A 175 -10.58 -1.66 -1.04
CA LEU A 175 -10.58 -2.94 -0.35
C LEU A 175 -9.27 -3.18 0.37
N THR A 176 -9.32 -3.75 1.55
CA THR A 176 -8.10 -4.26 2.20
C THR A 176 -8.38 -5.52 2.99
N THR A 177 -7.41 -6.43 2.97
CA THR A 177 -7.47 -7.75 3.60
C THR A 177 -6.08 -8.13 4.10
N ASP A 178 -6.02 -8.63 5.34
CA ASP A 178 -4.79 -9.15 5.93
C ASP A 178 -4.71 -10.66 5.72
N HIS A 179 -3.77 -11.12 4.90
CA HIS A 179 -3.58 -12.54 4.60
C HIS A 179 -2.69 -13.27 5.60
N THR A 180 -2.15 -12.59 6.61
CA THR A 180 -1.25 -13.17 7.62
C THR A 180 -1.88 -14.40 8.30
N TRP A 181 -3.18 -14.34 8.64
CA TRP A 181 -3.88 -15.46 9.27
C TRP A 181 -4.03 -16.66 8.32
N ALA A 182 -4.32 -16.42 7.03
CA ALA A 182 -4.51 -17.48 6.03
C ALA A 182 -3.18 -18.18 5.73
N LEU A 183 -2.10 -17.40 5.75
CA LEU A 183 -0.73 -17.89 5.61
C LEU A 183 -0.27 -18.70 6.83
N ASN A 184 -0.74 -18.37 8.03
CA ASN A 184 -0.39 -19.11 9.26
C ASN A 184 -1.36 -20.25 9.60
N GLY A 185 -2.39 -20.46 8.78
CA GLY A 185 -3.35 -21.54 8.96
C GLY A 185 -2.73 -22.94 8.83
N PRO A 186 -3.37 -23.98 9.41
CA PRO A 186 -2.83 -25.32 9.40
C PRO A 186 -2.74 -25.91 7.97
N GLY A 187 -1.51 -26.23 7.52
CA GLY A 187 -1.21 -26.98 6.31
C GLY A 187 -0.49 -26.20 5.20
N ARG A 188 0.29 -26.90 4.35
CA ARG A 188 1.03 -26.30 3.20
C ARG A 188 0.14 -25.67 2.12
N SER A 189 -1.18 -25.88 2.18
CA SER A 189 -2.16 -25.30 1.26
C SER A 189 -2.39 -23.79 1.48
N GLY A 190 -1.99 -23.23 2.63
CA GLY A 190 -2.19 -21.80 2.94
C GLY A 190 -1.51 -20.88 1.91
N LEU A 191 -0.26 -21.17 1.51
CA LEU A 191 0.43 -20.38 0.49
C LEU A 191 -0.21 -20.50 -0.89
N ALA A 192 -0.42 -21.73 -1.37
CA ALA A 192 -0.96 -21.98 -2.71
C ALA A 192 -2.36 -21.36 -2.88
N ARG A 193 -3.21 -21.43 -1.85
CA ARG A 193 -4.53 -20.81 -1.87
C ARG A 193 -4.47 -19.29 -1.78
N THR A 194 -3.53 -18.74 -1.01
CA THR A 194 -3.31 -17.29 -0.99
C THR A 194 -2.85 -16.80 -2.36
N LEU A 195 -1.85 -17.44 -2.98
CA LEU A 195 -1.43 -17.11 -4.35
C LEU A 195 -2.56 -17.21 -5.38
N CYS A 196 -3.40 -18.25 -5.29
CA CYS A 196 -4.60 -18.36 -6.12
C CYS A 196 -5.54 -17.17 -5.90
N CYS A 197 -5.78 -16.79 -4.65
CA CYS A 197 -6.58 -15.62 -4.30
C CYS A 197 -5.98 -14.32 -4.87
N GLU A 198 -4.69 -14.07 -4.67
CA GLU A 198 -4.05 -12.84 -5.17
C GLU A 198 -4.12 -12.76 -6.71
N ARG A 199 -4.03 -13.90 -7.40
CA ARG A 199 -4.22 -13.93 -8.85
C ARG A 199 -5.65 -13.56 -9.25
N LEU A 200 -6.65 -14.07 -8.53
CA LEU A 200 -8.05 -13.71 -8.74
C LEU A 200 -8.29 -12.21 -8.43
N PHE A 201 -7.62 -11.64 -7.43
CA PHE A 201 -7.65 -10.20 -7.16
C PHE A 201 -7.05 -9.40 -8.31
N ALA A 202 -5.88 -9.81 -8.82
CA ALA A 202 -5.24 -9.15 -9.95
C ALA A 202 -6.13 -9.14 -11.22
N ASP A 203 -6.87 -10.23 -11.47
CA ASP A 203 -7.80 -10.29 -12.60
C ASP A 203 -9.08 -9.46 -12.35
N ALA A 204 -9.56 -9.37 -11.10
CA ALA A 204 -10.78 -8.64 -10.73
C ALA A 204 -10.59 -7.13 -10.55
N ILE A 205 -9.42 -6.70 -10.09
CA ILE A 205 -9.04 -5.31 -9.88
C ILE A 205 -8.18 -4.92 -11.06
N SER A 206 -8.84 -4.62 -12.17
CA SER A 206 -8.18 -4.17 -13.40
C SER A 206 -8.23 -2.64 -13.51
N PRO A 207 -7.35 -2.02 -14.32
CA PRO A 207 -7.32 -0.58 -14.57
C PRO A 207 -8.65 0.04 -15.04
N SER A 208 -9.60 -0.77 -15.52
CA SER A 208 -10.92 -0.32 -15.95
C SER A 208 -11.97 -0.33 -14.83
N THR A 209 -11.62 -0.80 -13.64
CA THR A 209 -12.51 -0.85 -12.48
C THR A 209 -12.34 0.39 -11.60
N MET A 210 -13.43 0.81 -10.96
CA MET A 210 -13.37 1.83 -9.91
C MET A 210 -13.09 1.23 -8.54
N ALA A 211 -12.38 0.10 -8.50
CA ALA A 211 -11.96 -0.58 -7.28
C ALA A 211 -10.44 -0.50 -7.16
N MET A 212 -9.92 -0.45 -5.94
CA MET A 212 -8.49 -0.59 -5.64
C MET A 212 -8.35 -1.43 -4.37
N ALA A 213 -7.25 -2.18 -4.25
CA ALA A 213 -7.00 -2.99 -3.07
C ALA A 213 -5.58 -2.90 -2.55
N VAL A 214 -5.46 -3.05 -1.22
CA VAL A 214 -4.21 -3.33 -0.54
C VAL A 214 -4.29 -4.69 0.14
N CYS A 215 -3.57 -5.66 -0.41
CA CYS A 215 -3.33 -6.95 0.21
C CYS A 215 -2.11 -6.82 1.14
N GLN A 216 -2.33 -7.09 2.42
CA GLN A 216 -1.31 -6.88 3.45
C GLN A 216 -0.92 -8.19 4.13
N VAL A 217 0.37 -8.33 4.46
CA VAL A 217 0.94 -9.48 5.17
C VAL A 217 2.03 -9.01 6.12
N ALA A 218 2.08 -9.56 7.33
CA ALA A 218 3.19 -9.33 8.24
C ALA A 218 4.48 -9.93 7.64
N ARG A 219 5.49 -9.09 7.41
CA ARG A 219 6.78 -9.46 6.79
C ARG A 219 7.49 -10.63 7.48
N HIS A 220 7.29 -10.80 8.78
CA HIS A 220 7.94 -11.87 9.55
C HIS A 220 7.11 -13.14 9.66
N SER A 221 5.91 -13.17 9.06
CA SER A 221 5.04 -14.35 9.10
C SER A 221 5.52 -15.48 8.19
N ARG A 222 6.28 -15.15 7.14
CA ARG A 222 6.73 -16.10 6.11
C ARG A 222 8.18 -15.85 5.68
N PRO A 223 8.87 -16.88 5.15
CA PRO A 223 10.17 -16.71 4.51
C PRO A 223 10.13 -15.72 3.34
N SER A 224 11.25 -15.03 3.10
CA SER A 224 11.36 -13.99 2.07
C SER A 224 11.01 -14.47 0.66
N GLY A 225 11.33 -15.72 0.31
CA GLY A 225 10.98 -16.31 -1.00
C GLY A 225 9.48 -16.45 -1.21
N GLU A 226 8.71 -16.78 -0.17
CA GLU A 226 7.25 -16.89 -0.27
C GLU A 226 6.58 -15.52 -0.35
N LEU A 227 7.10 -14.54 0.40
CA LEU A 227 6.65 -13.15 0.29
C LEU A 227 6.99 -12.54 -1.06
N ALA A 228 8.13 -12.91 -1.66
CA ALA A 228 8.46 -12.51 -3.02
C ALA A 228 7.47 -13.10 -4.03
N ALA A 229 7.12 -14.39 -3.91
CA ALA A 229 6.11 -15.01 -4.77
C ALA A 229 4.73 -14.34 -4.65
N LEU A 230 4.30 -13.98 -3.44
CA LEU A 230 3.06 -13.21 -3.24
C LEU A 230 3.16 -11.82 -3.84
N ARG A 231 4.24 -11.10 -3.56
CA ARG A 231 4.51 -9.78 -4.14
C ARG A 231 4.41 -9.81 -5.66
N ASP A 232 4.99 -10.82 -6.31
CA ASP A 232 5.02 -11.00 -7.78
C ASP A 232 3.66 -11.22 -8.44
N THR A 233 2.58 -11.32 -7.65
CA THR A 233 1.19 -11.31 -8.16
C THR A 233 0.53 -9.91 -8.18
N HIS A 234 1.20 -8.90 -7.65
CA HIS A 234 0.70 -7.52 -7.57
C HIS A 234 1.34 -6.66 -8.65
N GLU A 235 0.77 -5.51 -8.97
CA GLU A 235 1.38 -4.54 -9.90
C GLU A 235 1.95 -3.32 -9.16
N VAL A 236 1.50 -3.10 -7.93
CA VAL A 236 1.87 -1.95 -7.12
C VAL A 236 2.51 -2.41 -5.82
N LEU A 237 3.66 -1.84 -5.47
CA LEU A 237 4.21 -1.88 -4.13
C LEU A 237 3.79 -0.59 -3.44
N VAL A 238 2.86 -0.71 -2.49
CA VAL A 238 2.42 0.47 -1.74
C VAL A 238 3.42 0.75 -0.63
N GLU A 239 3.79 2.02 -0.50
CA GLU A 239 4.63 2.54 0.57
C GLU A 239 3.85 3.58 1.38
N VAL A 240 4.38 3.94 2.55
CA VAL A 240 3.85 5.07 3.33
C VAL A 240 3.99 6.37 2.53
N ASP A 241 3.07 7.29 2.75
CA ASP A 241 3.21 8.64 2.18
C ASP A 241 4.47 9.33 2.73
N PRO A 242 5.12 10.17 1.93
CA PRO A 242 6.23 11.00 2.40
C PRO A 242 5.80 11.84 3.61
N GLU A 243 6.68 11.96 4.61
CA GLU A 243 6.50 12.88 5.74
C GLU A 243 6.79 14.34 5.34
N PHE A 244 7.42 14.52 4.18
CA PHE A 244 7.67 15.80 3.50
C PHE A 244 7.94 15.55 2.01
N ASP A 245 7.40 16.42 1.16
CA ASP A 245 7.69 16.48 -0.28
C ASP A 245 7.42 17.91 -0.79
N ASP A 246 8.45 18.61 -1.25
CA ASP A 246 8.32 19.90 -1.93
C ASP A 246 8.72 19.85 -3.41
N GLY A 247 8.88 18.64 -3.96
CA GLY A 247 9.39 18.41 -5.31
C GLY A 247 10.92 18.53 -5.47
N VAL A 248 11.64 18.93 -4.42
CA VAL A 248 13.11 18.99 -4.39
C VAL A 248 13.69 18.02 -3.37
N LEU A 249 13.07 17.93 -2.19
CA LEU A 249 13.38 16.97 -1.14
C LEU A 249 12.14 16.15 -0.80
N THR A 250 12.30 14.83 -0.82
CA THR A 250 11.29 13.90 -0.32
C THR A 250 11.85 13.13 0.87
N LEU A 251 11.12 13.15 2.00
CA LEU A 251 11.47 12.43 3.22
C LEU A 251 10.45 11.32 3.46
N VAL A 252 10.88 10.06 3.38
CA VAL A 252 10.00 8.89 3.51
C VAL A 252 10.41 8.06 4.72
N ARG A 253 9.47 7.81 5.64
CA ARG A 253 9.70 6.97 6.82
C ARG A 253 10.04 5.53 6.42
N THR A 254 11.06 4.95 7.05
CA THR A 254 11.38 3.52 6.90
C THR A 254 11.17 2.78 8.23
N PHE A 255 10.69 1.54 8.14
CA PHE A 255 10.31 0.75 9.32
C PHE A 255 11.28 -0.40 9.59
N GLU A 256 11.87 -0.96 8.53
CA GLU A 256 12.90 -1.99 8.64
C GLU A 256 13.96 -1.85 7.53
N PRO A 257 15.12 -1.23 7.83
CA PRO A 257 15.47 -0.68 9.14
C PRO A 257 14.68 0.58 9.52
N HIS A 258 14.60 0.86 10.81
CA HIS A 258 13.99 2.07 11.36
C HIS A 258 14.73 3.31 10.88
N GLY A 259 14.04 4.26 10.27
CA GLY A 259 14.78 5.37 9.71
C GLY A 259 13.99 6.32 8.82
N LEU A 260 14.76 7.03 8.00
CA LEU A 260 14.29 7.98 7.01
C LEU A 260 15.06 7.75 5.71
N ARG A 261 14.33 7.57 4.61
CA ARG A 261 14.87 7.66 3.27
C ARG A 261 14.80 9.11 2.81
N VAL A 262 15.92 9.62 2.32
CA VAL A 262 16.09 11.01 1.91
C VAL A 262 16.37 11.01 0.41
N GLU A 263 15.44 11.57 -0.35
CA GLU A 263 15.48 11.59 -1.81
C GLU A 263 15.59 13.04 -2.30
N GLY A 264 16.43 13.30 -3.32
CA GLY A 264 16.63 14.65 -3.88
C GLY A 264 17.73 15.45 -3.18
N GLU A 265 17.46 16.73 -2.87
CA GLU A 265 18.48 17.69 -2.41
C GLU A 265 18.28 18.16 -0.97
N LEU A 266 19.29 17.98 -0.11
CA LEU A 266 19.31 18.49 1.26
C LEU A 266 20.16 19.76 1.36
N ASP A 267 19.51 20.91 1.17
CA ASP A 267 20.11 22.24 1.23
C ASP A 267 19.63 23.07 2.44
N SER A 268 20.23 24.24 2.62
CA SER A 268 19.93 25.17 3.72
C SER A 268 18.45 25.48 3.94
N ALA A 269 17.61 25.51 2.89
CA ALA A 269 16.19 25.78 3.01
C ALA A 269 15.42 24.60 3.65
N ARG A 270 15.98 23.39 3.55
CA ARG A 270 15.33 22.13 3.96
C ARG A 270 15.94 21.48 5.19
N HIS A 271 17.05 22.03 5.70
CA HIS A 271 17.69 21.60 6.94
C HIS A 271 16.72 21.55 8.13
N ALA A 272 15.87 22.56 8.28
CA ALA A 272 14.95 22.65 9.41
C ALA A 272 13.94 21.50 9.43
N VAL A 273 13.33 21.18 8.28
CA VAL A 273 12.36 20.07 8.20
C VAL A 273 13.03 18.72 8.35
N PHE A 274 14.22 18.54 7.78
CA PHE A 274 14.99 17.31 7.96
C PHE A 274 15.37 17.07 9.43
N ALA A 275 15.87 18.11 10.12
CA ALA A 275 16.23 18.04 11.52
C ALA A 275 15.02 17.69 12.41
N ASP A 276 13.87 18.32 12.20
CA ASP A 276 12.64 18.03 12.95
C ASP A 276 12.21 16.56 12.79
N ARG A 277 12.21 16.02 11.57
CA ARG A 277 11.87 14.61 11.34
C ARG A 277 12.87 13.65 11.96
N LEU A 278 14.15 13.98 11.87
CA LEU A 278 15.22 13.20 12.48
C LEU A 278 15.11 13.19 14.02
N ASP A 279 14.80 14.33 14.63
CA ASP A 279 14.61 14.44 16.08
C ASP A 279 13.45 13.56 16.57
N GLN A 280 12.35 13.50 15.83
CA GLN A 280 11.22 12.60 16.12
C GLN A 280 11.61 11.12 16.08
N LEU A 281 12.49 10.72 15.14
CA LEU A 281 13.06 9.37 15.08
C LEU A 281 13.97 9.07 16.28
N ILE A 282 14.84 10.02 16.62
CA ILE A 282 15.80 9.91 17.72
C ILE A 282 15.11 9.85 19.08
N ALA A 283 13.95 10.49 19.24
CA ALA A 283 13.15 10.44 20.46
C ALA A 283 12.74 9.01 20.83
N LEU A 284 12.68 8.08 19.87
CA LEU A 284 12.37 6.67 20.10
C LEU A 284 13.53 5.85 20.68
N ARG A 285 14.70 6.47 20.93
CA ARG A 285 15.85 5.87 21.64
C ARG A 285 16.36 4.57 21.03
N ARG A 286 16.22 4.39 19.71
CA ARG A 286 16.72 3.24 18.93
C ARG A 286 17.59 3.74 17.77
N PRO A 287 18.54 2.92 17.24
CA PRO A 287 19.34 3.31 16.09
C PRO A 287 18.45 3.79 14.93
N VAL A 288 18.90 4.84 14.24
CA VAL A 288 18.17 5.47 13.14
C VAL A 288 18.99 5.30 11.88
N HIS A 289 18.38 4.71 10.86
CA HIS A 289 18.98 4.58 9.55
C HIS A 289 18.61 5.77 8.68
N LEU A 290 19.58 6.34 7.99
CA LEU A 290 19.38 7.35 6.97
C LEU A 290 19.75 6.74 5.63
N ASP A 291 18.75 6.47 4.79
CA ASP A 291 18.95 5.93 3.44
C ASP A 291 19.15 7.08 2.45
N PHE A 292 20.39 7.25 2.03
CA PHE A 292 20.85 8.24 1.05
C PHE A 292 21.06 7.65 -0.35
N SER A 293 20.55 6.44 -0.62
CA SER A 293 20.71 5.79 -1.93
C SER A 293 20.09 6.58 -3.10
N ARG A 294 19.16 7.50 -2.80
CA ARG A 294 18.49 8.41 -3.73
C ARG A 294 18.73 9.89 -3.41
N LEU A 295 19.75 10.17 -2.60
CA LEU A 295 20.20 11.53 -2.35
C LEU A 295 21.01 11.99 -3.56
N ASP A 296 20.62 13.12 -4.12
CA ASP A 296 21.27 13.76 -5.26
C ASP A 296 22.30 14.80 -4.79
N PHE A 297 21.97 15.55 -3.74
CA PHE A 297 22.84 16.58 -3.19
C PHE A 297 22.67 16.77 -1.67
N ILE A 298 23.77 17.12 -1.00
CA ILE A 298 23.77 17.59 0.39
C ILE A 298 24.83 18.68 0.53
N ASP A 299 24.44 19.84 1.06
CA ASP A 299 25.37 20.92 1.32
C ASP A 299 26.20 20.69 2.60
N LEU A 300 27.17 21.58 2.84
CA LEU A 300 28.00 21.52 4.05
C LEU A 300 27.19 21.69 5.34
N GLY A 301 26.07 22.41 5.31
CA GLY A 301 25.20 22.56 6.47
C GLY A 301 24.51 21.24 6.84
N GLY A 302 24.07 20.47 5.84
CA GLY A 302 23.50 19.14 6.02
C GLY A 302 24.51 18.16 6.59
N ILE A 303 25.74 18.14 6.06
CA ILE A 303 26.84 17.34 6.62
C ILE A 303 27.13 17.76 8.06
N ASN A 304 27.15 19.06 8.35
CA ASN A 304 27.36 19.58 9.69
C ASN A 304 26.23 19.20 10.66
N LEU A 305 24.97 19.10 10.20
CA LEU A 305 23.86 18.58 11.02
C LEU A 305 24.12 17.14 11.45
N LEU A 306 24.55 16.28 10.52
CA LEU A 306 24.92 14.90 10.82
C LEU A 306 26.10 14.86 11.80
N ALA A 307 27.15 15.66 11.55
CA ALA A 307 28.32 15.70 12.42
C ALA A 307 27.99 16.17 13.85
N ARG A 308 27.13 17.18 14.00
CA ARG A 308 26.65 17.65 15.31
C ARG A 308 25.94 16.54 16.07
N HIS A 309 25.08 15.78 15.39
CA HIS A 309 24.45 14.60 15.98
C HIS A 309 25.48 13.54 16.39
N ALA A 310 26.47 13.28 15.53
CA ALA A 310 27.54 12.31 15.80
C ALA A 310 28.32 12.61 17.10
N THR A 311 28.45 13.89 17.42
CA THR A 311 29.17 14.39 18.59
C THR A 311 28.28 14.70 19.79
N ALA A 312 26.97 14.41 19.69
CA ALA A 312 26.02 14.66 20.77
C ALA A 312 26.35 13.80 22.02
N PRO A 313 25.85 14.18 23.20
CA PRO A 313 26.15 13.49 24.45
C PRO A 313 25.84 11.98 24.41
N HIS A 314 26.54 11.24 25.27
CA HIS A 314 26.32 9.80 25.47
C HIS A 314 24.85 9.49 25.74
N GLY A 315 24.32 8.46 25.05
CA GLY A 315 22.91 8.08 25.10
C GLY A 315 22.08 8.57 23.91
N THR A 316 22.66 9.39 23.03
CA THR A 316 22.08 9.68 21.72
C THR A 316 22.14 8.42 20.84
N PRO A 317 21.03 7.99 20.21
CA PRO A 317 21.05 6.85 19.30
C PRO A 317 22.00 7.06 18.13
N ALA A 318 22.67 5.97 17.72
CA ALA A 318 23.54 6.00 16.56
C ALA A 318 22.74 6.25 15.28
N LEU A 319 23.28 7.10 14.39
CA LEU A 319 22.83 7.19 13.01
C LEU A 319 23.60 6.19 12.16
N VAL A 320 22.89 5.38 11.39
CA VAL A 320 23.49 4.47 10.42
C VAL A 320 23.25 5.07 9.04
N LEU A 321 24.32 5.43 8.32
CA LEU A 321 24.18 6.02 6.99
C LEU A 321 24.24 4.92 5.93
N ASP A 322 23.10 4.67 5.28
CA ASP A 322 22.96 3.70 4.20
C ASP A 322 23.04 4.42 2.85
N GLY A 323 23.66 3.79 1.85
CA GLY A 323 23.60 4.25 0.47
C GLY A 323 24.28 5.58 0.16
N LEU A 324 25.23 6.04 0.99
CA LEU A 324 25.92 7.33 0.82
C LEU A 324 26.39 7.58 -0.62
N PRO A 325 26.18 8.80 -1.17
CA PRO A 325 26.85 9.22 -2.40
C PRO A 325 28.38 9.19 -2.23
N PRO A 326 29.15 8.79 -3.27
CA PRO A 326 30.61 8.64 -3.16
C PRO A 326 31.32 9.89 -2.65
N ASP A 327 30.89 11.08 -3.07
CA ASP A 327 31.51 12.35 -2.66
C ASP A 327 31.30 12.63 -1.16
N VAL A 328 30.10 12.34 -0.65
CA VAL A 328 29.77 12.49 0.78
C VAL A 328 30.54 11.47 1.60
N GLU A 329 30.62 10.23 1.12
CA GLU A 329 31.41 9.18 1.76
C GLU A 329 32.89 9.57 1.85
N HIS A 330 33.46 10.13 0.78
CA HIS A 330 34.85 10.60 0.75
C HIS A 330 35.11 11.73 1.76
N VAL A 331 34.20 12.70 1.86
CA VAL A 331 34.31 13.78 2.85
C VAL A 331 34.32 13.22 4.28
N ILE A 332 33.45 12.26 4.59
CA ILE A 332 33.41 11.61 5.90
C ILE A 332 34.69 10.79 6.15
N GLU A 333 35.21 10.10 5.14
CA GLU A 333 36.46 9.35 5.23
C GLU A 333 37.67 10.26 5.49
N LEU A 334 37.73 11.45 4.87
CA LEU A 334 38.77 12.45 5.11
C LEU A 334 38.71 13.03 6.54
N VAL A 335 37.52 13.31 7.05
CA VAL A 335 37.33 13.74 8.46
C VAL A 335 37.68 12.61 9.42
N GLY A 336 37.37 11.38 9.02
CA GLY A 336 37.58 10.15 9.77
C GLY A 336 36.40 9.79 10.66
N TRP A 337 35.82 8.62 10.43
CA TRP A 337 34.71 8.05 11.20
C TRP A 337 34.94 8.03 12.72
N HIS A 338 36.19 7.86 13.16
CA HIS A 338 36.57 7.88 14.58
C HIS A 338 36.26 9.22 15.27
N ARG A 339 36.13 10.33 14.52
CA ARG A 339 35.74 11.65 15.04
C ARG A 339 34.22 11.84 15.12
N LEU A 340 33.44 10.88 14.63
CA LEU A 340 31.99 10.90 14.53
C LEU A 340 31.38 9.68 15.25
N PRO A 341 31.57 9.51 16.57
CA PRO A 341 31.24 8.28 17.28
C PRO A 341 29.75 7.92 17.29
N GLY A 342 28.86 8.91 17.09
CA GLY A 342 27.41 8.71 16.97
C GLY A 342 26.94 8.35 15.55
N ILE A 343 27.85 8.17 14.58
CA ILE A 343 27.51 7.73 13.23
C ILE A 343 28.25 6.42 12.91
N ALA A 344 27.52 5.47 12.35
CA ALA A 344 28.04 4.24 11.79
C ALA A 344 27.78 4.15 10.28
N ARG A 345 28.65 3.42 9.58
CA ARG A 345 28.48 3.09 8.16
C ARG A 345 27.47 1.96 8.02
N GLY A 346 26.46 2.17 7.18
CA GLY A 346 25.44 1.18 6.84
C GLY A 346 25.77 0.38 5.56
N ARG A 347 24.70 -0.04 4.87
CA ARG A 347 24.75 -0.71 3.57
C ARG A 347 25.34 0.23 2.53
N ARG A 348 26.22 -0.29 1.67
CA ARG A 348 26.77 0.48 0.56
C ARG A 348 25.72 0.68 -0.54
N ARG A 349 25.81 1.80 -1.25
CA ARG A 349 25.03 2.03 -2.48
C ARG A 349 25.38 0.91 -3.48
N PRO A 350 24.40 0.22 -4.09
CA PRO A 350 24.70 -0.77 -5.11
C PRO A 350 25.47 -0.08 -6.25
N ALA A 351 26.58 -0.69 -6.70
CA ALA A 351 27.34 -0.17 -7.81
C ALA A 351 26.42 -0.02 -9.01
N THR A 352 26.19 1.23 -9.45
CA THR A 352 25.54 1.47 -10.73
C THR A 352 26.46 0.86 -11.77
N ARG A 353 25.98 -0.14 -12.55
CA ARG A 353 26.66 -0.52 -13.79
C ARG A 353 26.60 0.71 -14.69
N GLN A 354 27.58 1.60 -14.56
CA GLN A 354 27.87 2.57 -15.59
C GLN A 354 28.15 1.77 -16.86
N GLY A 355 27.35 2.00 -17.88
CA GLY A 355 27.59 1.43 -19.20
C GLY A 355 29.02 1.72 -19.60
N ALA A 356 29.80 0.66 -19.77
CA ALA A 356 31.03 0.72 -20.52
C ALA A 356 30.64 1.00 -21.98
N LEU A 357 30.46 2.27 -22.29
CA LEU A 357 30.63 2.80 -23.63
C LEU A 357 32.14 2.87 -23.86
N LEU A 358 32.68 1.85 -24.51
CA LEU A 358 33.82 1.94 -25.43
C LEU A 358 33.53 1.06 -26.64
#